data_AF-A0A817ZWQ8-F1
#
_entry.id   AF-A0A817ZWQ8-F1
#
_cell.length_a   1.000
_cell.length_b   1.000
_cell.length_c   1.000
_cell.angle_alpha   90.00
_cell.angle_beta   90.00
_cell.angle_gamma   90.00
#
_symmetry.space_group_name_H-M   'P 1'
#
loop_
_entity.id
_entity.type
_entity.pdbx_description
1 polymer ?
#
loop_
_entity_poly.entity_id
_entity_poly.type
_entity_poly.pdbx_seq_one_letter_code
_entity_poly.pdbx_strand_id
1 'polypeptide(L)'
;CHPHIVRIYGLVESDSNSLLLLQECAFKGDLSELLQENKFRPSQAVLLKIFLQIVDAMICLADNGIVHGDLACRNVLVYRMDNSEPRRNLVNLTDFGFTRASTFYSVTSSTRSSTLTVIPVRYAASELLQDTDRPIYSQKSDIYSMGALM
;
A
#
# COMPACT_ATOMS: atom_id res chain seq x y z
N CYS A 1 -6.27 -8.75 12.59
CA CYS A 1 -5.90 -7.32 12.64
C CYS A 1 -4.40 -7.21 12.86
N HIS A 2 -3.70 -6.39 12.07
CA HIS A 2 -2.24 -6.24 12.11
C HIS A 2 -1.88 -4.81 12.56
N PRO A 3 -0.85 -4.60 13.40
CA PRO A 3 -0.50 -3.27 13.93
C PRO A 3 -0.05 -2.27 12.86
N HIS A 4 0.46 -2.75 11.72
CA HIS A 4 0.97 -1.94 10.61
C HIS A 4 0.06 -1.96 9.37
N ILE A 5 -1.22 -2.29 9.53
CA ILE A 5 -2.24 -2.19 8.49
C ILE A 5 -3.32 -1.24 8.99
N VAL A 6 -3.75 -0.29 8.15
CA VAL A 6 -4.77 0.70 8.49
C VAL A 6 -6.04 0.01 8.99
N ARG A 7 -6.61 0.50 10.07
CA ARG A 7 -7.86 -0.03 10.59
C ARG A 7 -9.04 0.54 9.82
N ILE A 8 -9.81 -0.35 9.19
CA ILE A 8 -11.10 -0.01 8.59
C ILE A 8 -12.19 -0.19 9.65
N TYR A 9 -13.03 0.83 9.82
CA TYR A 9 -14.18 0.79 10.73
C TYR A 9 -15.43 0.24 10.04
N GLY A 10 -15.59 0.50 8.74
CA GLY A 10 -16.70 -0.03 7.95
C GLY A 10 -17.08 0.87 6.77
N LEU A 11 -18.22 0.56 6.17
CA LEU A 11 -18.84 1.36 5.12
C LEU A 11 -20.04 2.10 5.69
N VAL A 12 -20.26 3.33 5.24
CA VAL A 12 -21.44 4.14 5.56
C VAL A 12 -22.08 4.62 4.27
N GLU A 13 -23.39 4.56 4.22
CA GLU A 13 -24.16 5.10 3.10
C GLU A 13 -24.46 6.58 3.37
N SER A 14 -24.13 7.43 2.40
CA SER A 14 -24.45 8.86 2.40
C SER A 14 -25.84 9.11 1.84
N ASP A 15 -26.48 10.20 2.24
CA ASP A 15 -27.78 10.67 1.73
C ASP A 15 -27.79 10.82 0.19
N SER A 16 -26.61 10.97 -0.43
CA SER A 16 -26.39 11.02 -1.87
C SER A 16 -26.31 9.66 -2.57
N ASN A 17 -26.72 8.56 -1.91
CA ASN A 17 -26.59 7.18 -2.41
C ASN A 17 -25.13 6.82 -2.77
N SER A 18 -24.19 7.37 -1.98
CA SER A 18 -22.75 7.15 -2.14
C SER A 18 -22.22 6.35 -0.97
N LEU A 19 -21.36 5.36 -1.23
CA LEU A 19 -20.70 4.57 -0.19
C LEU A 19 -19.41 5.26 0.27
N LEU A 20 -19.29 5.47 1.57
CA LEU A 20 -18.13 6.06 2.24
C LEU A 20 -17.38 4.99 3.02
N LEU A 21 -16.07 4.89 2.82
CA LEU A 21 -15.18 4.04 3.62
C LEU A 21 -14.71 4.81 4.86
N LEU A 22 -15.04 4.31 6.05
CA LEU A 22 -14.53 4.83 7.31
C LEU A 22 -13.29 4.06 7.72
N GLN A 23 -12.19 4.79 7.95
CA GLN A 23 -10.92 4.24 8.40
C GLN A 23 -10.25 5.13 9.44
N GLU A 24 -9.24 4.59 10.09
CA GLU A 24 -8.39 5.33 11.01
C GLU A 24 -7.69 6.51 10.33
N CYS A 25 -7.71 7.68 10.98
CA CYS A 25 -7.12 8.91 10.43
C CYS A 25 -5.62 9.00 10.75
N ALA A 26 -4.81 9.16 9.72
CA ALA A 26 -3.38 9.44 9.82
C ALA A 26 -3.12 10.95 9.66
N PHE A 27 -3.07 11.68 10.78
CA PHE A 27 -2.95 13.15 10.76
C PHE A 27 -1.66 13.70 10.13
N LYS A 28 -0.63 12.86 9.95
CA LYS A 28 0.65 13.26 9.31
C LYS A 28 0.69 12.95 7.81
N GLY A 29 -0.44 12.58 7.21
CA GLY A 29 -0.52 12.26 5.78
C GLY A 29 0.18 10.96 5.43
N ASP A 30 0.62 10.86 4.18
CA ASP A 30 1.36 9.70 3.67
C ASP A 30 2.87 9.94 3.58
N LEU A 31 3.63 8.86 3.42
CA LEU A 31 5.09 8.90 3.38
C LEU A 31 5.61 9.63 2.13
N SER A 32 4.87 9.63 1.00
CA SER A 32 5.27 10.36 -0.19
C SER A 32 5.22 11.87 0.04
N GLU A 33 4.15 12.38 0.65
CA GLU A 33 4.05 13.80 1.04
C GLU A 33 5.18 14.17 2.00
N LEU A 34 5.36 13.36 3.06
CA LEU A 34 6.38 13.62 4.08
C LEU A 34 7.81 13.63 3.50
N LEU A 35 8.13 12.74 2.56
CA LEU A 35 9.46 12.71 1.92
C LEU A 35 9.69 13.89 0.97
N GLN A 36 8.63 14.46 0.40
CA GLN A 36 8.70 15.65 -0.45
C GLN A 36 8.85 16.94 0.37
N GLU A 37 8.52 16.93 1.66
CA GLU A 37 8.74 18.08 2.53
C GLU A 37 10.22 18.41 2.65
N ASN A 38 10.61 19.62 2.22
CA ASN A 38 12.02 20.07 2.20
C ASN A 38 12.72 20.01 3.57
N LYS A 39 11.97 19.99 4.66
CA LYS A 39 12.50 19.94 6.03
C LYS A 39 12.67 18.52 6.56
N PHE A 40 12.04 17.52 5.93
CA PHE A 40 12.15 16.15 6.37
C PHE A 40 13.38 15.49 5.73
N ARG A 41 14.36 15.19 6.59
CA ARG A 41 15.60 14.49 6.23
C ARG A 41 15.76 13.33 7.23
N PRO A 42 15.10 12.19 6.98
CA PRO A 42 15.14 11.07 7.91
C PRO A 42 16.55 10.49 7.97
N SER A 43 16.98 10.09 9.17
CA SER A 43 18.20 9.29 9.32
C SER A 43 17.98 7.89 8.75
N GLN A 44 19.07 7.18 8.44
CA GLN A 44 18.99 5.79 8.00
C GLN A 44 18.25 4.91 9.03
N ALA A 45 18.40 5.19 10.32
CA ALA A 45 17.68 4.47 11.38
C ALA A 45 16.16 4.68 11.31
N VAL A 46 15.70 5.89 10.95
CA VAL A 46 14.27 6.17 10.71
C VAL A 46 13.76 5.39 9.50
N LEU A 47 14.47 5.45 8.38
CA LEU A 47 14.10 4.75 7.16
C LEU A 47 14.01 3.23 7.38
N LEU A 48 15.02 2.64 8.02
CA LEU A 48 15.00 1.20 8.37
C LEU A 48 13.83 0.85 9.29
N LYS A 49 13.50 1.71 10.26
CA LYS A 49 12.36 1.46 11.16
C LYS A 49 11.01 1.57 10.44
N ILE A 50 10.88 2.44 9.45
CA ILE A 50 9.70 2.52 8.58
C ILE A 50 9.62 1.25 7.72
N PHE A 51 10.73 0.87 7.07
CA PHE A 51 10.79 -0.29 6.19
C PHE A 51 10.45 -1.59 6.93
N LEU A 52 10.96 -1.80 8.14
CA LEU A 52 10.62 -2.96 8.96
C LEU A 52 9.12 -3.08 9.25
N GLN A 53 8.41 -1.96 9.44
CA GLN A 53 6.96 -1.96 9.67
C GLN A 53 6.20 -2.32 8.39
N ILE A 54 6.67 -1.85 7.24
CA ILE A 54 6.11 -2.21 5.93
C ILE A 54 6.31 -3.71 5.67
N VAL A 55 7.52 -4.24 5.92
CA VAL A 55 7.84 -5.67 5.78
C VAL A 55 6.91 -6.51 6.65
N ASP A 56 6.72 -6.14 7.92
CA ASP A 56 5.84 -6.86 8.85
C ASP A 56 4.38 -6.90 8.34
N ALA A 57 3.86 -5.77 7.84
CA ALA A 57 2.55 -5.72 7.20
C ALA A 57 2.47 -6.60 5.94
N MET A 58 3.50 -6.58 5.08
CA MET A 58 3.53 -7.38 3.85
C MET A 58 3.65 -8.88 4.12
N ILE A 59 4.35 -9.30 5.18
CA ILE A 59 4.36 -10.71 5.64
C ILE A 59 2.93 -11.13 6.01
N CYS A 60 2.20 -10.29 6.77
CA CYS A 60 0.81 -10.56 7.11
C CYS A 60 -0.06 -10.72 5.85
N LEU A 61 0.11 -9.89 4.82
CA LEU A 61 -0.61 -10.07 3.55
C LEU A 61 -0.23 -11.38 2.85
N ALA A 62 1.07 -11.67 2.75
CA ALA A 62 1.57 -12.88 2.10
C ALA A 62 1.04 -14.17 2.78
N ASP A 63 1.04 -14.21 4.11
CA ASP A 63 0.54 -15.34 4.91
C ASP A 63 -0.97 -15.57 4.72
N ASN A 64 -1.72 -14.50 4.41
CA ASN A 64 -3.15 -14.58 4.10
C ASN A 64 -3.41 -14.79 2.60
N GLY A 65 -2.36 -15.00 1.79
CA GLY A 65 -2.47 -15.16 0.34
C GLY A 65 -3.01 -13.90 -0.35
N ILE A 66 -2.69 -12.72 0.17
CA ILE A 66 -3.12 -11.43 -0.34
C ILE A 66 -1.96 -10.77 -1.08
N VAL A 67 -2.19 -10.30 -2.31
CA VAL A 67 -1.24 -9.49 -3.07
C VAL A 67 -1.71 -8.04 -3.03
N HIS A 68 -0.87 -7.13 -2.57
CA HIS A 68 -1.22 -5.71 -2.46
C HIS A 68 -1.39 -5.09 -3.84
N GLY A 69 -0.42 -5.29 -4.75
CA GLY A 69 -0.48 -4.87 -6.15
C GLY A 69 -0.27 -3.37 -6.41
N ASP A 70 -0.13 -2.56 -5.36
CA ASP A 70 0.13 -1.12 -5.47
C ASP A 70 0.97 -0.60 -4.29
N LEU A 71 2.04 -1.32 -3.93
CA LEU A 71 2.92 -0.88 -2.86
C LEU A 71 3.74 0.34 -3.30
N ALA A 72 3.52 1.48 -2.65
CA ALA A 72 4.22 2.74 -2.91
C ALA A 72 4.18 3.66 -1.68
N CYS A 73 5.07 4.67 -1.62
CA CYS A 73 5.12 5.60 -0.48
C CYS A 73 3.78 6.32 -0.20
N ARG A 74 2.98 6.58 -1.24
CA ARG A 74 1.63 7.18 -1.09
C ARG A 74 0.64 6.29 -0.34
N ASN A 75 0.88 4.98 -0.32
CA ASN A 75 0.05 3.98 0.34
C ASN A 75 0.60 3.59 1.71
N VAL A 76 1.54 4.38 2.25
CA VAL A 76 2.08 4.24 3.61
C VAL A 76 1.67 5.44 4.43
N LEU A 77 0.70 5.27 5.31
CA LEU A 77 0.19 6.32 6.19
C LEU A 77 1.09 6.54 7.39
N VAL A 78 1.31 7.80 7.75
CA VAL A 78 2.16 8.19 8.86
C VAL A 78 1.30 8.59 10.06
N TYR A 79 1.50 7.90 11.18
CA TYR A 79 0.82 8.21 12.45
C TYR A 79 1.72 8.96 13.41
N ARG A 80 2.98 8.55 13.51
CA ARG A 80 4.01 9.20 14.34
C ARG A 80 5.31 9.27 13.59
N MET A 81 5.98 10.42 13.69
CA MET A 81 7.28 10.65 13.09
C MET A 81 8.14 11.53 14.00
N ASP A 82 9.32 11.02 14.32
CA ASP A 82 10.35 11.58 15.17
C ASP A 82 11.72 11.13 14.63
N ASN A 83 12.55 12.10 14.26
CA ASN A 83 13.89 11.84 13.72
C ASN A 83 14.91 11.51 14.81
N SER A 84 14.68 11.98 16.04
CA SER A 84 15.57 11.77 17.19
C SER A 84 15.29 10.44 17.88
N GLU A 85 14.04 9.98 17.85
CA GLU A 85 13.61 8.70 18.42
C GLU A 85 12.96 7.79 17.36
N PRO A 86 13.74 7.12 16.49
CA PRO A 86 13.20 6.26 15.42
C PRO A 86 12.18 5.23 15.91
N ARG A 87 12.37 4.71 17.13
CA ARG A 87 11.49 3.70 17.75
C ARG A 87 10.04 4.17 17.96
N ARG A 88 9.80 5.49 18.04
CA ARG A 88 8.46 6.07 18.20
C ARG A 88 7.68 6.17 16.90
N ASN A 89 8.37 6.02 15.76
CA ASN A 89 7.77 6.14 14.44
C ASN A 89 6.78 5.01 14.20
N LEU A 90 5.60 5.40 13.73
CA LEU A 90 4.51 4.48 13.45
C LEU A 90 3.97 4.77 12.06
N VAL A 91 4.00 3.76 11.21
CA VAL A 91 3.42 3.78 9.87
C VAL A 91 2.52 2.57 9.68
N ASN A 92 1.44 2.76 8.91
CA ASN A 92 0.55 1.68 8.53
C ASN A 92 0.37 1.67 7.01
N LEU A 93 0.28 0.48 6.45
CA LEU A 93 -0.04 0.26 5.05
C LEU A 93 -1.55 0.47 4.81
N THR A 94 -1.89 1.11 3.69
CA THR A 94 -3.27 1.43 3.29
C THR A 94 -3.50 1.11 1.82
N ASP A 95 -4.74 1.36 1.37
CA ASP A 95 -5.19 1.32 -0.02
C ASP A 95 -5.06 -0.06 -0.67
N PHE A 96 -5.99 -0.93 -0.26
CA PHE A 96 -6.19 -2.25 -0.82
C PHE A 96 -7.07 -2.22 -2.08
N GLY A 97 -7.23 -1.06 -2.74
CA GLY A 97 -8.12 -0.90 -3.90
C GLY A 97 -7.73 -1.75 -5.13
N PHE A 98 -6.45 -2.11 -5.23
CA PHE A 98 -5.92 -3.04 -6.24
C PHE A 98 -5.60 -4.44 -5.68
N THR A 99 -5.93 -4.68 -4.42
CA THR A 99 -5.58 -5.93 -3.73
C THR A 99 -6.34 -7.10 -4.31
N ARG A 100 -5.61 -8.18 -4.58
CA ARG A 100 -6.16 -9.41 -5.17
C ARG A 100 -5.93 -10.57 -4.22
N ALA A 101 -7.00 -11.27 -3.84
CA ALA A 101 -6.90 -12.51 -3.07
C ALA A 101 -6.40 -13.65 -3.98
N SER A 102 -5.32 -14.32 -3.60
CA SER A 102 -4.61 -15.30 -4.45
C SER A 102 -5.40 -16.59 -4.74
N THR A 103 -6.48 -16.87 -4.02
CA THR A 103 -7.13 -18.20 -4.04
C THR A 103 -8.23 -18.35 -5.09
N PHE A 104 -8.59 -17.30 -5.84
CA PHE A 104 -9.73 -17.36 -6.75
C PHE A 104 -9.57 -16.53 -8.04
N TYR A 105 -9.46 -17.26 -9.15
CA TYR A 105 -9.79 -16.87 -10.53
C TYR A 105 -8.76 -16.01 -11.29
N SER A 106 -8.23 -16.48 -12.42
CA SER A 106 -8.93 -16.57 -13.71
C SER A 106 -9.74 -15.31 -14.00
N VAL A 107 -9.26 -14.54 -14.97
CA VAL A 107 -10.06 -13.79 -15.94
C VAL A 107 -11.56 -13.70 -15.58
N THR A 108 -11.97 -12.68 -14.84
CA THR A 108 -13.37 -12.25 -14.90
C THR A 108 -13.54 -11.60 -16.27
N SER A 109 -14.05 -12.39 -17.21
CA SER A 109 -14.57 -11.97 -18.51
C SER A 109 -15.82 -11.10 -18.33
N SER A 110 -15.70 -9.97 -17.63
CA SER A 110 -16.75 -8.98 -17.54
C SER A 110 -16.43 -7.85 -18.50
N THR A 111 -17.22 -7.77 -19.57
CA THR A 111 -17.22 -6.79 -20.68
C THR A 111 -17.51 -5.34 -20.26
N ARG A 112 -17.18 -4.98 -19.02
CA ARG A 112 -17.17 -3.61 -18.48
C ARG A 112 -15.84 -3.37 -17.78
N SER A 113 -14.76 -3.42 -18.55
CA SER A 113 -13.43 -3.04 -18.09
C SER A 113 -13.32 -1.53 -18.08
N SER A 114 -13.85 -0.90 -17.03
CA SER A 114 -13.64 0.53 -16.76
C SER A 114 -12.60 0.78 -15.66
N THR A 115 -11.93 -0.27 -15.17
CA THR A 115 -10.66 -0.09 -14.47
C THR A 115 -9.60 0.12 -15.53
N LEU A 116 -9.18 1.38 -15.73
CA LEU A 116 -7.83 1.61 -16.25
C LEU A 116 -6.90 0.71 -15.44
N THR A 117 -6.14 -0.15 -16.09
CA THR A 117 -5.02 -0.85 -15.46
C THR A 117 -3.96 0.21 -15.15
N VAL A 118 -4.15 0.95 -14.05
CA VAL A 118 -3.19 1.94 -13.58
C VAL A 118 -2.03 1.16 -12.97
N ILE A 119 -1.03 0.88 -13.79
CA ILE A 119 0.21 0.26 -13.33
C ILE A 119 1.08 1.35 -12.72
N PRO A 120 1.51 1.24 -11.45
CA PRO A 120 2.40 2.20 -10.82
C PRO A 120 3.82 2.02 -11.38
N VAL A 121 4.10 2.52 -12.58
CA VAL A 121 5.33 2.23 -13.37
C VAL A 121 6.62 2.34 -12.57
N ARG A 122 6.73 3.30 -11.64
CA ARG A 122 7.94 3.50 -10.80
C ARG A 122 8.20 2.39 -9.79
N TYR A 123 7.16 1.66 -9.39
CA TYR A 123 7.21 0.60 -8.38
C TYR A 123 6.87 -0.78 -8.97
N ALA A 124 6.55 -0.84 -10.27
CA ALA A 124 6.08 -2.04 -10.94
C ALA A 124 7.25 -2.96 -11.34
N ALA A 125 7.08 -4.24 -11.04
CA ALA A 125 7.97 -5.29 -11.49
C ALA A 125 7.90 -5.47 -13.02
N SER A 126 8.99 -5.97 -13.61
CA SER A 126 9.12 -6.04 -15.08
C SER A 126 8.03 -6.89 -15.76
N GLU A 127 7.54 -7.95 -15.11
CA GLU A 127 6.49 -8.81 -15.60
C GLU A 127 5.13 -8.09 -15.72
N LEU A 128 4.88 -7.07 -14.89
CA LEU A 128 3.68 -6.24 -15.01
C LEU A 128 3.74 -5.32 -16.22
N LEU A 129 4.94 -5.03 -16.73
CA LEU A 129 5.17 -4.16 -17.88
C LEU A 129 5.25 -4.91 -19.21
N GLN A 130 5.33 -6.25 -19.17
CA GLN A 130 5.38 -7.10 -20.37
C GLN A 130 4.01 -7.30 -21.01
N ASP A 131 2.96 -7.45 -20.19
CA ASP A 131 1.57 -7.57 -20.63
C ASP A 131 0.71 -6.55 -19.88
N THR A 132 0.66 -5.33 -20.43
CA THR A 132 -0.10 -4.20 -19.87
C THR A 132 -1.63 -4.41 -19.97
N ASP A 133 -2.07 -5.27 -20.90
CA ASP A 133 -3.48 -5.57 -21.10
C ASP A 133 -3.99 -6.57 -20.03
N ARG A 134 -3.11 -7.45 -19.53
CA ARG A 134 -3.42 -8.44 -18.49
C ARG A 134 -2.29 -8.60 -17.47
N PRO A 135 -2.01 -7.56 -16.65
CA PRO A 135 -0.94 -7.64 -15.66
C PRO A 135 -1.21 -8.74 -14.62
N ILE A 136 -0.23 -9.63 -14.45
CA ILE A 136 -0.28 -10.72 -13.47
C ILE A 136 0.44 -10.28 -12.18
N TYR A 137 -0.35 -9.83 -11.22
CA TYR A 137 0.16 -9.49 -9.88
C TYR A 137 0.45 -10.75 -9.08
N SER A 138 1.63 -10.80 -8.46
CA SER A 138 2.06 -11.89 -7.61
C SER A 138 2.73 -11.35 -6.34
N GLN A 139 2.91 -12.23 -5.35
CA GLN A 139 3.73 -11.90 -4.17
C GLN A 139 5.18 -11.51 -4.55
N LYS A 140 5.70 -12.02 -5.68
CA LYS A 140 7.04 -11.64 -6.18
C LYS A 140 7.06 -10.22 -6.73
N SER A 141 5.96 -9.78 -7.34
CA SER A 141 5.79 -8.42 -7.81
C SER A 141 5.76 -7.43 -6.64
N ASP A 142 5.08 -7.77 -5.55
CA ASP A 142 5.10 -6.98 -4.31
C ASP A 142 6.50 -6.89 -3.69
N ILE A 143 7.27 -8.00 -3.70
CA ILE A 143 8.68 -7.99 -3.24
C ILE A 143 9.53 -7.03 -4.08
N TYR A 144 9.32 -6.97 -5.39
CA TYR A 144 10.00 -6.00 -6.24
C TYR A 144 9.62 -4.57 -5.85
N SER A 145 8.34 -4.28 -5.66
CA SER A 145 7.86 -2.97 -5.22
C SER A 145 8.44 -2.56 -3.87
N MET A 146 8.62 -3.50 -2.93
CA MET A 146 9.33 -3.27 -1.66
C MET A 146 10.79 -2.85 -1.90
N GLY A 147 11.48 -3.52 -2.83
CA GLY A 147 12.84 -3.17 -3.20
C GLY A 147 12.96 -1.79 -3.83
N ALA A 148 11.98 -1.38 -4.65
CA ALA A 148 11.93 -0.04 -5.23
C ALA A 148 11.57 1.06 -4.22
N LEU A 149 10.92 0.70 -3.11
CA LEU A 149 10.54 1.62 -2.04
C LEU A 149 11.68 1.92 -1.07
N MET A 150 12.64 1.01 -0.92
CA MET A 150 13.82 1.14 -0.03
C MET A 150 14.88 2.08 -0.61
#